data_AF-A0A380Q3I9-F1
#
_entry.id   AF-A0A380Q3I9-F1
#
_cell.length_a   1.000
_cell.length_b   1.000
_cell.length_c   1.000
_cell.angle_alpha   90.00
_cell.angle_beta   90.00
_cell.angle_gamma   90.00
#
_symmetry.space_group_name_H-M   'P 1'
#
loop_
_entity.id
_entity.type
_entity.pdbx_description
1 polymer ?
#
loop_
_entity_poly.entity_id
_entity_poly.type
_entity_poly.pdbx_seq_one_letter_code
_entity_poly.pdbx_strand_id
1 'polypeptide(L)'
;MNGNIILNRIINNIPELIIDKPDIINAGFTPGAVFKIQQYRSGLIITLIANEIATQQVLNEIENDHHIGMDWIQDNGELSLSGEWLTQTGLTGQPLAISVMAGKVVIRGQQGNMQHSYG
;
A
#
# COMPACT_ATOMS: atom_id res chain seq x y z
N MET A 1 -4.95 -21.39 3.34
CA MET A 1 -5.98 -20.90 4.28
C MET A 1 -5.50 -19.54 4.75
N ASN A 2 -6.17 -18.42 4.62
CA ASN A 2 -7.50 -18.07 4.13
C ASN A 2 -7.38 -16.63 3.61
N GLY A 3 -8.30 -16.21 2.76
CA GLY A 3 -8.19 -14.99 1.96
C GLY A 3 -7.84 -13.76 2.79
N ASN A 4 -6.79 -13.06 2.36
CA ASN A 4 -6.59 -11.65 2.67
C ASN A 4 -7.91 -10.98 2.25
N ILE A 5 -8.71 -10.51 3.21
CA ILE A 5 -9.91 -9.74 2.91
C ILE A 5 -9.41 -8.38 2.41
N ILE A 6 -9.07 -8.35 1.12
CA ILE A 6 -8.74 -7.13 0.40
C ILE A 6 -10.08 -6.55 -0.03
N LEU A 7 -10.56 -5.56 0.73
CA LEU A 7 -11.68 -4.76 0.28
C LEU A 7 -11.12 -3.69 -0.66
N ASN A 8 -11.29 -3.90 -1.96
CA ASN A 8 -11.27 -2.78 -2.90
C ASN A 8 -12.64 -2.09 -2.80
N ARG A 9 -12.73 -1.04 -1.98
CA ARG A 9 -13.97 -0.29 -1.81
C ARG A 9 -13.98 0.85 -2.82
N ILE A 10 -15.10 1.06 -3.50
CA ILE A 10 -15.33 2.26 -4.29
C ILE A 10 -16.15 3.21 -3.42
N ILE A 11 -15.52 4.21 -2.81
CA ILE A 11 -16.24 5.29 -2.10
C ILE A 11 -16.36 6.47 -3.07
N ASN A 12 -17.59 6.85 -3.43
CA ASN A 12 -17.84 7.97 -4.35
C ASN A 12 -17.07 7.88 -5.68
N ASN A 13 -16.98 6.68 -6.28
CA ASN A 13 -16.18 6.36 -7.49
C ASN A 13 -14.65 6.42 -7.33
N ILE A 14 -14.13 6.53 -6.10
CA ILE A 14 -12.70 6.49 -5.80
C ILE A 14 -12.35 5.10 -5.25
N PRO A 15 -11.40 4.37 -5.88
CA PRO A 15 -10.94 3.08 -5.34
C PRO A 15 -10.24 3.28 -4.00
N GLU A 16 -10.31 2.31 -3.11
CA GLU A 16 -9.65 2.35 -1.82
C GLU A 16 -9.20 0.94 -1.49
N LEU A 17 -7.93 0.80 -1.11
CA LEU A 17 -7.36 -0.48 -0.73
C LEU A 17 -7.20 -0.52 0.79
N ILE A 18 -7.94 -1.41 1.44
CA ILE A 18 -7.82 -1.69 2.87
C ILE A 18 -7.13 -3.03 3.05
N ILE A 19 -6.08 -3.05 3.88
CA ILE A 19 -5.35 -4.27 4.24
C ILE A 19 -5.74 -4.70 5.65
N ASP A 20 -5.94 -6.01 5.85
CA ASP A 20 -6.45 -6.58 7.09
C ASP A 20 -5.56 -6.29 8.31
N LYS A 21 -6.22 -6.02 9.44
CA LYS A 21 -5.58 -5.55 10.68
C LYS A 21 -4.55 -6.53 11.23
N PRO A 22 -4.85 -7.84 11.39
CA PRO A 22 -3.91 -8.75 12.05
C PRO A 22 -2.56 -8.81 11.32
N ASP A 23 -2.56 -8.83 9.99
CA ASP A 23 -1.34 -8.92 9.20
C ASP A 23 -0.48 -7.66 9.34
N ILE A 24 -1.12 -6.49 9.31
CA ILE A 24 -0.48 -5.19 9.37
C ILE A 24 0.04 -4.89 10.78
N ILE A 25 -0.75 -5.17 11.82
CA ILE A 25 -0.32 -5.06 13.22
C ILE A 25 0.87 -6.00 13.50
N ASN A 26 0.83 -7.25 13.04
CA ASN A 26 1.94 -8.21 13.21
C ASN A 26 3.22 -7.77 12.48
N ALA A 27 3.08 -7.00 11.41
CA ALA A 27 4.19 -6.37 10.72
C ALA A 27 4.71 -5.09 11.41
N GLY A 28 4.11 -4.67 12.53
CA GLY A 28 4.55 -3.52 13.32
C GLY A 28 3.86 -2.19 12.98
N PHE A 29 2.89 -2.21 12.07
CA PHE A 29 2.07 -1.03 11.74
C PHE A 29 0.94 -0.90 12.77
N THR A 30 1.19 -0.19 13.86
CA THR A 30 0.22 0.03 14.95
C THR A 30 -0.61 1.30 14.73
N PRO A 31 -1.79 1.45 15.36
CA PRO A 31 -2.58 2.68 15.27
C PRO A 31 -1.76 3.94 15.57
N GLY A 32 -1.93 4.98 14.75
CA GLY A 32 -1.18 6.24 14.85
C GLY A 32 0.25 6.18 14.33
N ALA A 33 0.77 5.01 13.94
CA ALA A 33 2.07 4.92 13.31
C ALA A 33 2.03 5.54 11.90
N VAL A 34 3.10 6.25 11.55
CA VAL A 34 3.24 6.90 10.25
C VAL A 34 3.99 5.99 9.29
N PHE A 35 3.57 5.97 8.03
CA PHE A 35 4.24 5.21 6.98
C PHE A 35 4.47 6.06 5.73
N LYS A 36 5.54 5.73 5.02
CA LYS A 36 5.84 6.26 3.69
C LYS A 36 5.13 5.41 2.64
N ILE A 37 4.50 6.08 1.68
CA ILE A 37 4.00 5.51 0.44
C ILE A 37 5.01 5.84 -0.66
N GLN A 38 5.42 4.87 -1.45
CA GLN A 38 6.32 5.11 -2.58
C GLN A 38 5.88 4.29 -3.79
N GLN A 39 5.76 4.93 -4.95
CA GLN A 39 5.59 4.20 -6.19
C GLN A 39 6.89 3.50 -6.57
N TYR A 40 6.79 2.23 -6.95
CA TYR A 40 7.91 1.43 -7.39
C TYR A 40 7.48 0.51 -8.53
N ARG A 41 7.95 0.84 -9.74
CA ARG A 41 7.48 0.22 -11.00
C ARG A 41 5.94 0.33 -11.06
N SER A 42 5.25 -0.69 -11.54
CA SER A 42 3.78 -0.78 -11.56
C SER A 42 3.20 -1.24 -10.20
N GLY A 43 3.63 -0.61 -9.11
CA GLY A 43 3.24 -1.01 -7.76
C GLY A 43 3.59 0.02 -6.70
N LEU A 44 3.22 -0.28 -5.46
CA LEU A 44 3.45 0.54 -4.28
C LEU A 44 4.31 -0.21 -3.27
N ILE A 45 5.17 0.53 -2.59
CA ILE A 45 5.89 0.09 -1.41
C ILE A 45 5.45 0.99 -0.26
N ILE A 46 4.94 0.36 0.79
CA ILE A 46 4.61 1.02 2.05
C ILE A 46 5.68 0.66 3.07
N THR A 47 6.27 1.66 3.70
CA THR A 47 7.35 1.45 4.68
C THR A 47 7.02 2.18 5.96
N LEU A 48 7.06 1.47 7.09
CA LEU A 48 6.87 2.06 8.41
C LEU A 48 8.00 3.06 8.70
N ILE A 49 7.63 4.23 9.22
CA ILE A 49 8.59 5.26 9.62
C ILE A 49 8.94 5.06 11.09
N ALA A 50 10.22 4.85 11.38
CA ALA A 50 10.66 4.38 12.69
C ALA A 50 10.64 5.45 13.79
N ASN A 51 10.80 6.72 13.45
CA ASN A 51 10.90 7.84 14.40
C ASN A 51 10.72 9.19 13.71
N GLU A 52 10.67 10.26 14.49
CA GLU A 52 10.47 11.64 14.02
C GLU A 52 11.57 12.14 13.07
N ILE A 53 12.82 11.70 13.24
CA ILE A 53 13.92 12.06 12.34
C ILE A 53 13.65 11.48 10.95
N ALA A 54 13.25 10.21 10.88
CA ALA A 54 12.85 9.56 9.64
C ALA A 54 11.60 10.21 9.03
N THR A 55 10.64 10.67 9.85
CA THR A 55 9.47 11.43 9.39
C THR A 55 9.89 12.72 8.68
N GLN A 56 10.81 13.49 9.26
CA GLN A 56 11.31 14.72 8.63
C GLN A 56 12.05 14.45 7.31
N GLN A 57 12.80 13.34 7.23
CA GLN A 57 13.44 12.93 5.98
C GLN A 57 12.40 12.64 4.89
N VAL A 58 11.34 11.89 5.22
CA VAL A 58 10.27 11.59 4.27
C VAL A 58 9.52 12.86 3.85
N LEU A 59 9.26 13.79 4.77
CA LEU A 59 8.65 15.08 4.42
C LEU A 59 9.47 15.85 3.39
N ASN A 60 10.80 15.91 3.56
CA ASN A 60 11.67 16.55 2.57
C ASN A 60 11.66 15.79 1.23
N GLU A 61 11.54 14.46 1.22
CA GLU A 61 11.41 13.69 0.00
C GLU A 61 10.11 14.00 -0.75
N ILE A 62 8.98 14.11 -0.05
CA ILE A 62 7.67 14.45 -0.64
C ILE A 62 7.72 15.81 -1.36
N GLU A 63 8.42 16.80 -0.80
CA GLU A 63 8.58 18.11 -1.45
C GLU A 63 9.31 18.04 -2.80
N ASN A 64 10.11 16.99 -3.02
CA ASN A 64 10.96 16.84 -4.20
C ASN A 64 10.49 15.73 -5.16
N ASP A 65 9.61 14.82 -4.73
CA ASP A 65 9.16 13.67 -5.52
C ASP A 65 7.66 13.37 -5.32
N HIS A 66 6.88 13.63 -6.36
CA HIS A 66 5.43 13.39 -6.41
C HIS A 66 5.05 11.90 -6.38
N HIS A 67 6.01 11.00 -6.52
CA HIS A 67 5.78 9.55 -6.41
C HIS A 67 5.93 9.05 -4.96
N ILE A 68 6.19 9.95 -4.01
CA ILE A 68 6.32 9.69 -2.59
C ILE A 68 5.20 10.40 -1.85
N GLY A 69 4.62 9.72 -0.87
CA GLY A 69 3.63 10.26 0.04
C GLY A 69 3.85 9.73 1.44
N MET A 70 3.03 10.22 2.37
CA MET A 70 3.03 9.80 3.75
C MET A 70 1.60 9.81 4.26
N ASP A 71 1.26 8.80 5.04
CA ASP A 71 -0.04 8.65 5.68
C ASP A 71 0.14 7.91 7.01
N TRP A 72 -0.92 7.76 7.80
CA TRP A 72 -0.89 7.08 9.09
C TRP A 72 -1.84 5.89 9.15
N ILE A 73 -1.52 4.94 10.02
CA ILE A 73 -2.42 3.83 10.35
C ILE A 73 -3.58 4.39 11.16
N GLN A 74 -4.80 4.16 10.68
CA GLN A 74 -6.01 4.67 11.31
C GLN A 74 -6.15 4.16 12.74
N ASP A 75 -6.92 4.86 13.58
CA ASP A 75 -7.16 4.50 14.99
C ASP A 75 -7.76 3.09 15.14
N ASN A 76 -8.47 2.62 14.11
CA ASN A 76 -9.06 1.29 14.07
C ASN A 76 -8.03 0.18 13.74
N GLY A 77 -6.78 0.52 13.44
CA GLY A 77 -5.68 -0.37 13.09
C GLY A 77 -5.58 -0.75 11.61
N GLU A 78 -6.35 -0.10 10.73
CA GLU A 78 -6.33 -0.38 9.29
C GLU A 78 -5.27 0.46 8.58
N LEU A 79 -4.59 -0.18 7.62
CA LEU A 79 -3.84 0.51 6.58
C LEU A 79 -4.80 0.68 5.41
N SER A 80 -5.18 1.93 5.13
CA SER A 80 -5.92 2.29 3.93
C SER A 80 -5.02 3.06 2.95
N LEU A 81 -5.20 2.81 1.67
CA LEU A 81 -4.59 3.58 0.60
C LEU A 81 -5.66 4.19 -0.28
N SER A 82 -5.53 5.50 -0.50
CA SER A 82 -6.44 6.26 -1.36
C SER A 82 -6.36 5.82 -2.82
N GLY A 83 -7.45 6.08 -3.54
CA GLY A 83 -7.59 5.68 -4.94
C GLY A 83 -6.69 6.40 -5.90
N GLU A 84 -6.15 7.54 -5.51
CA GLU A 84 -5.16 8.26 -6.31
C GLU A 84 -3.90 7.42 -6.48
N TRP A 85 -3.36 6.86 -5.39
CA TRP A 85 -2.18 5.97 -5.45
C TRP A 85 -2.43 4.74 -6.30
N LEU A 86 -3.61 4.13 -6.17
CA LEU A 86 -3.99 2.94 -6.94
C LEU A 86 -4.16 3.26 -8.43
N THR A 87 -4.75 4.41 -8.75
CA THR A 87 -4.99 4.85 -10.13
C THR A 87 -3.69 5.24 -10.82
N GLN A 88 -2.84 6.02 -10.17
CA GLN A 88 -1.55 6.45 -10.71
C GLN A 88 -0.61 5.26 -11.00
N THR A 89 -0.69 4.19 -10.21
CA THR A 89 0.13 2.99 -10.38
C THR A 89 -0.52 1.92 -11.28
N GLY A 90 -1.71 2.16 -11.81
CA GLY A 90 -2.45 1.20 -12.64
C GLY A 90 -2.89 -0.06 -11.89
N LEU A 91 -3.04 0.03 -10.57
CA LEU A 91 -3.47 -1.09 -9.72
C LEU A 91 -5.00 -1.21 -9.63
N THR A 92 -5.73 -0.19 -10.03
CA THR A 92 -7.20 -0.20 -10.03
C THR A 92 -7.77 -1.23 -11.02
N GLY A 93 -8.78 -1.99 -10.59
CA GLY A 93 -9.56 -2.87 -11.48
C GLY A 93 -8.88 -4.21 -11.84
N GLN A 94 -7.74 -4.53 -11.23
CA GLN A 94 -7.04 -5.80 -11.43
C GLN A 94 -6.80 -6.52 -10.10
N PRO A 95 -6.60 -7.85 -10.11
CA PRO A 95 -6.21 -8.57 -8.90
C PRO A 95 -4.85 -8.09 -8.41
N LEU A 96 -4.68 -8.01 -7.08
CA LEU A 96 -3.47 -7.49 -6.45
C LEU A 96 -2.70 -8.62 -5.75
N ALA A 97 -1.38 -8.60 -5.90
CA ALA A 97 -0.45 -9.36 -5.08
C ALA A 97 0.07 -8.45 -3.96
N ILE A 98 -0.24 -8.78 -2.71
CA ILE A 98 0.18 -8.04 -1.53
C ILE A 98 1.12 -8.92 -0.71
N SER A 99 2.30 -8.40 -0.39
CA SER A 99 3.28 -9.05 0.47
C SER A 99 3.51 -8.19 1.71
N VAL A 100 3.20 -8.74 2.88
CA VAL A 100 3.36 -8.07 4.17
C VAL A 100 4.59 -8.65 4.87
N MET A 101 5.48 -7.77 5.33
CA MET A 101 6.73 -8.08 6.01
C MET A 101 6.89 -7.11 7.19
N ALA A 102 7.77 -7.41 8.15
CA ALA A 102 8.05 -6.50 9.26
C ALA A 102 8.47 -5.11 8.74
N GLY A 103 7.71 -4.08 9.11
CA GLY A 103 7.88 -2.68 8.72
C GLY A 103 7.64 -2.37 7.24
N LYS A 104 7.14 -3.31 6.44
CA LYS A 104 7.02 -3.12 4.98
C LYS A 104 5.86 -3.87 4.35
N VAL A 105 5.15 -3.22 3.45
CA VAL A 105 4.14 -3.83 2.58
C VAL A 105 4.49 -3.53 1.12
N VAL A 106 4.38 -4.54 0.26
CA VAL A 106 4.57 -4.41 -1.19
C VAL A 106 3.26 -4.78 -1.88
N ILE A 107 2.75 -3.88 -2.72
CA ILE A 107 1.50 -4.06 -3.46
C ILE A 107 1.82 -3.98 -4.95
N ARG A 108 1.38 -4.97 -5.72
CA ARG A 108 1.59 -5.05 -7.16
C ARG A 108 0.37 -5.63 -7.85
N GLY A 109 0.24 -5.39 -9.15
CA GLY A 109 -0.66 -6.17 -9.98
C GLY A 109 -0.29 -7.65 -9.93
N GLN A 110 -1.27 -8.51 -9.72
CA GLN A 110 -1.07 -9.94 -9.90
C GLN A 110 -0.89 -10.17 -11.41
N GLN A 111 0.33 -10.49 -11.83
CA GLN A 111 0.54 -10.94 -13.20
C GLN A 111 -0.22 -12.26 -13.35
N GLY A 112 -1.31 -12.25 -14.12
CA GLY A 112 -1.88 -13.49 -14.62
C GLY A 112 -0.78 -14.21 -15.38
N ASN A 113 -0.59 -15.49 -15.11
CA ASN A 113 0.20 -16.36 -15.98
C ASN A 113 -0.46 -16.29 -17.37
N MET A 114 -0.04 -15.36 -18.22
CA MET A 114 -0.31 -15.45 -19.65
C MET A 114 0.53 -16.65 -20.10
N GLN A 115 -0.08 -17.84 -20.03
CA GLN A 115 0.41 -18.98 -20.78
C GLN A 115 0.36 -18.54 -22.24
N HIS A 116 1.52 -18.11 -22.76
CA HIS A 116 1.72 -18.00 -24.19
C HIS A 116 1.62 -19.42 -24.75
N SER A 117 0.41 -19.84 -25.12
CA SER A 117 0.19 -21.02 -25.95
C SER A 117 0.63 -20.64 -27.36
N TYR A 118 1.86 -20.97 -27.73
CA TYR A 118 2.23 -21.04 -29.13
C TYR A 118 1.50 -22.26 -29.72
N GLY A 119 0.57 -21.98 -30.64
CA GLY A 119 -0.07 -22.99 -31.49
C GLY A 119 0.85 -23.49 -32.59
#